data_AF-A0A4Q5SAE1-F1
#
_entry.id   AF-A0A4Q5SAE1-F1
#
_cell.length_a   1.000
_cell.length_b   1.000
_cell.length_c   1.000
_cell.angle_alpha   90.00
_cell.angle_beta   90.00
_cell.angle_gamma   90.00
#
_symmetry.space_group_name_H-M   'P 1'
#
loop_
_entity.id
_entity.type
_entity.pdbx_description
1 polymer ?
#
loop_
_entity_poly.entity_id
_entity_poly.type
_entity_poly.pdbx_seq_one_letter_code
_entity_poly.pdbx_strand_id
1 'polypeptide(L)'
;MSKSKSVETRQPGSHTVAAEQPLHEATHVAPESTIAGATPPAESSDPFHNFRGVRGYTDAIPVRLTTPGSLRESDLKGIWEAIACSRVNWEDYKVFIDGIMQVFDTEIGKASLLFNTQAYNVIKYATEEFVRVHLSSIPDTGRLPIPPSTAPGVLPYYEQVLTQLNAFRYPADESLHSSFRPRLQGNRVELIWSYWMEEGMLVQSMNAIALRFQNISVTRNDALANLEMDSLRPLSNVLFGYIQDTHNRLTISRRNHEYMYEYGIRLFGDAVPATNSVSVRTNFIETFHSLLYQCILFYKQIDDLTKNADAYPLFNTLQEVNLLLMQGMHNQYNDLSLKARSEMMLEQWILSRPEIQEYLRGKPMVIYDEPWMSAVDTMKDLQGWPGQSIRAYHELAVYGEELLLTIRLADWNRIHATSDDAKLWAVINREAIQRYIHNYKSVTGVDIAEPPTSGRAELKGIMPGILINQRTSRQRLLKRG
;
A
#
# COMPACT_ATOMS: atom_id res chain seq x y z
N MET A 1 27.15 33.97 65.94
CA MET A 1 28.44 33.34 66.33
C MET A 1 28.86 32.46 65.16
N SER A 2 29.55 32.94 64.12
CA SER A 2 30.97 33.35 64.02
C SER A 2 31.97 32.28 64.50
N LYS A 3 32.60 31.58 63.55
CA LYS A 3 34.07 31.45 63.30
C LYS A 3 34.29 30.26 62.32
N SER A 4 34.78 30.35 61.08
CA SER A 4 36.10 30.80 60.54
C SER A 4 37.28 30.02 61.15
N LYS A 5 38.37 29.57 60.50
CA LYS A 5 38.96 29.61 59.14
C LYS A 5 40.35 28.94 59.30
N SER A 6 40.87 28.21 58.30
CA SER A 6 42.29 28.12 57.85
C SER A 6 42.44 26.84 57.01
N VAL A 7 42.77 26.80 55.71
CA VAL A 7 43.76 27.48 54.85
C VAL A 7 45.21 27.21 55.26
N GLU A 8 45.89 26.36 54.47
CA GLU A 8 47.31 26.53 54.18
C GLU A 8 47.58 26.19 52.71
N THR A 9 48.40 27.03 52.08
CA THR A 9 48.65 27.18 50.66
C THR A 9 50.13 26.98 50.41
N ARG A 10 50.54 26.30 49.33
CA ARG A 10 51.81 26.58 48.61
C ARG A 10 51.75 26.02 47.17
N GLN A 11 51.80 26.93 46.21
CA GLN A 11 52.01 26.79 44.76
C GLN A 11 53.51 26.60 44.43
N PRO A 12 53.99 26.67 43.16
CA PRO A 12 53.53 26.05 41.89
C PRO A 12 54.71 25.36 41.14
N GLY A 13 54.40 24.53 40.13
CA GLY A 13 55.38 23.95 39.21
C GLY A 13 54.81 23.84 37.80
N SER A 14 55.57 24.33 36.84
CA SER A 14 55.21 24.80 35.50
C SER A 14 55.27 23.74 34.37
N HIS A 15 54.48 23.99 33.30
CA HIS A 15 54.61 23.52 31.91
C HIS A 15 54.51 21.99 31.68
N THR A 16 53.77 21.46 30.70
CA THR A 16 53.87 21.73 29.27
C THR A 16 52.68 21.09 28.53
N VAL A 17 52.27 21.74 27.45
CA VAL A 17 51.26 21.31 26.46
C VAL A 17 51.73 20.05 25.72
N ALA A 18 50.85 19.05 25.55
CA ALA A 18 50.99 17.95 24.58
C ALA A 18 49.58 17.64 24.05
N ALA A 19 49.23 18.15 22.87
CA ALA A 19 49.45 17.56 21.55
C ALA A 19 48.29 16.62 21.17
N GLU A 20 47.38 17.20 20.37
CA GLU A 20 46.35 16.50 19.60
C GLU A 20 47.00 15.40 18.75
N GLN A 21 46.50 14.17 18.88
CA GLN A 21 46.87 13.07 18.00
C GLN A 21 45.85 12.97 16.85
N PRO A 22 46.32 12.83 15.58
CA PRO A 22 45.44 12.79 14.42
C PRO A 22 44.71 11.45 14.28
N LEU A 23 43.45 11.52 13.82
CA LEU A 23 42.72 10.36 13.33
C LEU A 23 43.48 9.72 12.17
N HIS A 24 43.95 8.49 12.36
CA HIS A 24 44.40 7.64 11.27
C HIS A 24 43.18 6.96 10.62
N GLU A 25 42.95 7.27 9.34
CA GLU A 25 42.12 6.49 8.42
C GLU A 25 42.65 5.05 8.33
N ALA A 26 41.84 4.09 8.77
CA ALA A 26 42.07 2.68 8.50
C ALA A 26 41.29 2.28 7.25
N THR A 27 41.94 2.33 6.10
CA THR A 27 41.51 1.71 4.85
C THR A 27 41.65 0.19 4.97
N HIS A 28 40.54 -0.52 5.15
CA HIS A 28 40.53 -1.98 5.03
C HIS A 28 40.49 -2.38 3.55
N VAL A 29 41.66 -2.78 3.04
CA VAL A 29 41.81 -3.52 1.78
C VAL A 29 41.54 -5.00 2.06
N ALA A 30 40.61 -5.62 1.33
CA ALA A 30 40.33 -7.05 1.44
C ALA A 30 41.51 -7.87 0.87
N PRO A 31 41.90 -9.01 1.51
CA PRO A 31 42.97 -9.85 1.01
C PRO A 31 42.52 -10.68 -0.20
N GLU A 32 43.35 -10.68 -1.25
CA GLU A 32 43.22 -11.58 -2.40
C GLU A 32 43.47 -13.04 -1.95
N SER A 33 42.45 -13.89 -2.07
CA SER A 33 42.62 -15.34 -1.92
C SER A 33 42.93 -15.96 -3.28
N THR A 34 44.20 -16.32 -3.48
CA THR A 34 44.67 -17.14 -4.59
C THR A 34 44.32 -18.61 -4.31
N ILE A 35 43.38 -19.19 -5.06
CA ILE A 35 43.28 -20.66 -5.23
C ILE A 35 43.34 -20.95 -6.72
N ALA A 36 44.51 -21.41 -7.16
CA ALA A 36 44.73 -21.92 -8.50
C ALA A 36 44.10 -23.32 -8.62
N GLY A 37 43.09 -23.43 -9.48
CA GLY A 37 42.41 -24.71 -9.75
C GLY A 37 41.05 -24.55 -10.42
N ALA A 38 40.92 -23.65 -11.41
CA ALA A 38 39.69 -23.52 -12.19
C ALA A 38 39.70 -24.52 -13.36
N THR A 39 38.98 -25.62 -13.20
CA THR A 39 38.37 -26.35 -14.33
C THR A 39 37.21 -25.49 -14.86
N PRO A 40 36.96 -25.38 -16.18
CA PRO A 40 35.88 -24.55 -16.70
C PRO A 40 34.52 -25.03 -16.17
N PRO A 41 33.57 -24.13 -15.86
CA PRO A 41 32.26 -24.54 -15.40
C PRO A 41 31.53 -25.27 -16.52
N ALA A 42 31.13 -26.50 -16.22
CA ALA A 42 30.18 -27.26 -17.01
C ALA A 42 28.87 -26.47 -17.13
N GLU A 43 28.25 -26.55 -18.31
CA GLU A 43 26.94 -26.02 -18.64
C GLU A 43 25.92 -26.42 -17.56
N SER A 44 25.58 -25.48 -16.66
CA SER A 44 24.52 -25.65 -15.69
C SER A 44 23.19 -25.33 -16.36
N SER A 45 22.36 -26.36 -16.50
CA SER A 45 20.95 -26.27 -16.83
C SER A 45 20.22 -25.38 -15.82
N ASP A 46 19.87 -24.18 -16.26
CA ASP A 46 19.09 -23.18 -15.53
C ASP A 46 17.61 -23.63 -15.47
N PRO A 47 17.03 -23.92 -14.29
CA PRO A 47 15.65 -24.43 -14.18
C PRO A 47 14.59 -23.35 -14.48
N PHE A 48 14.98 -22.08 -14.62
CA PHE A 48 14.06 -20.96 -14.86
C PHE A 48 13.72 -20.71 -16.33
N HIS A 49 14.25 -21.50 -17.28
CA HIS A 49 14.03 -21.24 -18.70
C HIS A 49 12.64 -21.64 -19.23
N ASN A 50 11.86 -22.41 -18.46
CA ASN A 50 10.57 -22.97 -18.90
C ASN A 50 9.31 -22.17 -18.52
N PHE A 51 9.44 -21.01 -17.86
CA PHE A 51 8.28 -20.13 -17.59
C PHE A 51 7.90 -19.20 -18.77
N ARG A 52 8.52 -19.37 -19.95
CA ARG A 52 8.02 -18.79 -21.21
C ARG A 52 6.84 -19.60 -21.74
N GLY A 53 5.65 -19.36 -21.19
CA GLY A 53 4.50 -20.16 -21.58
C GLY A 53 3.12 -19.66 -21.15
N VAL A 54 2.92 -18.37 -20.89
CA VAL A 54 1.55 -17.81 -20.88
C VAL A 54 1.36 -17.07 -22.20
N ARG A 55 0.34 -17.51 -22.95
CA ARG A 55 0.04 -17.12 -24.34
C ARG A 55 -0.02 -15.59 -24.52
N GLY A 56 0.89 -15.08 -25.34
CA GLY A 56 0.65 -14.10 -26.42
C GLY A 56 -0.10 -12.81 -26.10
N TYR A 57 0.62 -11.81 -25.60
CA TYR A 57 0.38 -10.41 -26.00
C TYR A 57 1.34 -10.08 -27.15
N THR A 58 0.96 -10.36 -28.40
CA THR A 58 1.76 -10.01 -29.59
C THR A 58 1.15 -8.91 -30.45
N ASP A 59 0.04 -8.28 -30.04
CA ASP A 59 -0.48 -7.10 -30.73
C ASP A 59 -0.46 -5.90 -29.78
N ALA A 60 0.71 -5.26 -29.69
CA ALA A 60 0.80 -3.91 -29.15
C ALA A 60 0.08 -2.97 -30.13
N ILE A 61 -1.17 -2.60 -29.84
CA ILE A 61 -1.87 -1.55 -30.57
C ILE A 61 -1.20 -0.22 -30.19
N PRO A 62 -0.53 0.49 -31.11
CA PRO A 62 0.04 1.78 -30.81
C PRO A 62 -1.10 2.81 -30.65
N VAL A 63 -1.43 3.17 -29.41
CA VAL A 63 -2.35 4.29 -29.14
C VAL A 63 -1.64 5.59 -29.51
N ARG A 64 -2.02 6.17 -30.65
CA ARG A 64 -1.63 7.53 -31.04
C ARG A 64 -2.49 8.53 -30.28
N LEU A 65 -1.89 9.35 -29.43
CA LEU A 65 -2.53 10.57 -28.94
C LEU A 65 -2.40 11.65 -30.02
N THR A 66 -3.45 11.85 -30.81
CA THR A 66 -3.55 12.98 -31.74
C THR A 66 -4.29 14.16 -31.11
N THR A 67 -3.83 15.36 -31.48
CA THR A 67 -4.37 16.69 -31.16
C THR A 67 -5.84 16.88 -31.58
N PRO A 68 -6.52 17.97 -31.12
CA PRO A 68 -7.90 17.94 -30.63
C PRO A 68 -8.93 17.88 -31.75
N GLY A 69 -9.62 16.76 -31.83
CA GLY A 69 -10.77 16.55 -32.69
C GLY A 69 -11.41 15.21 -32.36
N SER A 70 -12.36 15.23 -31.42
CA SER A 70 -13.04 14.07 -30.83
C SER A 70 -12.12 13.08 -30.10
N LEU A 71 -11.91 13.32 -28.80
CA LEU A 71 -11.56 12.23 -27.88
C LEU A 71 -12.73 11.26 -27.90
N ARG A 72 -12.54 10.09 -28.51
CA ARG A 72 -13.50 8.99 -28.47
C ARG A 72 -13.28 8.21 -27.18
N GLU A 73 -14.34 7.58 -26.70
CA GLU A 73 -14.36 6.64 -25.55
C GLU A 73 -13.21 5.60 -25.57
N SER A 74 -12.63 5.35 -26.75
CA SER A 74 -11.48 4.48 -27.01
C SER A 74 -10.15 4.92 -26.40
N ASP A 75 -9.87 6.21 -26.26
CA ASP A 75 -8.51 6.68 -25.91
C ASP A 75 -8.26 6.60 -24.41
N LEU A 76 -9.32 6.78 -23.64
CA LEU A 76 -9.34 6.60 -22.20
C LEU A 76 -9.42 5.11 -21.82
N LYS A 77 -10.06 4.28 -22.66
CA LYS A 77 -10.16 2.82 -22.46
C LYS A 77 -8.80 2.15 -22.26
N GLY A 78 -7.74 2.56 -22.96
CA GLY A 78 -6.39 1.99 -22.80
C GLY A 78 -5.72 2.34 -21.47
N ILE A 79 -5.93 3.56 -20.95
CA ILE A 79 -5.50 3.96 -19.59
C ILE A 79 -6.30 3.16 -18.56
N TRP A 80 -7.59 2.95 -18.80
CA TRP A 80 -8.47 2.20 -17.91
C TRP A 80 -8.23 0.70 -17.93
N GLU A 81 -7.89 0.08 -19.06
CA GLU A 81 -7.44 -1.31 -19.12
C GLU A 81 -6.12 -1.46 -18.33
N ALA A 82 -5.22 -0.48 -18.38
CA ALA A 82 -3.99 -0.47 -17.58
C ALA A 82 -4.22 -0.26 -16.07
N ILE A 83 -5.29 0.46 -15.69
CA ILE A 83 -5.72 0.64 -14.27
C ILE A 83 -6.56 -0.54 -13.79
N ALA A 84 -7.35 -1.18 -14.65
CA ALA A 84 -8.02 -2.44 -14.32
C ALA A 84 -7.00 -3.54 -13.97
N CYS A 85 -5.82 -3.52 -14.62
CA CYS A 85 -4.68 -4.36 -14.25
C CYS A 85 -4.05 -4.01 -12.89
N SER A 86 -4.41 -2.89 -12.24
CA SER A 86 -3.97 -2.58 -10.86
C SER A 86 -4.83 -3.26 -9.79
N ARG A 87 -5.95 -3.90 -10.16
CA ARG A 87 -6.67 -4.78 -9.24
C ARG A 87 -5.93 -6.10 -9.18
N VAL A 88 -5.11 -6.28 -8.16
CA VAL A 88 -4.61 -7.62 -7.82
C VAL A 88 -5.79 -8.47 -7.40
N ASN A 89 -6.13 -9.45 -8.22
CA ASN A 89 -7.12 -10.45 -7.86
C ASN A 89 -6.49 -11.44 -6.87
N TRP A 90 -7.18 -11.66 -5.76
CA TRP A 90 -6.79 -12.63 -4.75
C TRP A 90 -6.57 -14.03 -5.34
N GLU A 91 -7.43 -14.46 -6.26
CA GLU A 91 -7.33 -15.82 -6.83
C GLU A 91 -6.07 -15.99 -7.67
N ASP A 92 -5.70 -14.97 -8.45
CA ASP A 92 -4.48 -15.00 -9.28
C ASP A 92 -3.22 -15.07 -8.40
N TYR A 93 -3.20 -14.29 -7.32
CA TYR A 93 -2.12 -14.32 -6.33
C TYR A 93 -2.04 -15.68 -5.62
N LYS A 94 -3.18 -16.23 -5.19
CA LYS A 94 -3.24 -17.53 -4.54
C LYS A 94 -2.73 -18.65 -5.46
N VAL A 95 -3.19 -18.68 -6.72
CA VAL A 95 -2.74 -19.65 -7.72
C VAL A 95 -1.24 -19.52 -7.98
N PHE A 96 -0.71 -18.29 -8.04
CA PHE A 96 0.71 -18.04 -8.20
C PHE A 96 1.53 -18.61 -7.03
N ILE A 97 1.15 -18.30 -5.79
CA ILE A 97 1.87 -18.79 -4.61
C ILE A 97 1.72 -20.30 -4.45
N ASP A 98 0.51 -20.85 -4.56
CA ASP A 98 0.27 -22.29 -4.46
C ASP A 98 1.01 -23.07 -5.57
N GLY A 99 1.13 -22.50 -6.77
CA GLY A 99 1.92 -23.06 -7.86
C GLY A 99 3.41 -23.11 -7.54
N ILE A 100 3.97 -22.04 -6.96
CA ILE A 100 5.36 -22.04 -6.48
C ILE A 100 5.56 -23.13 -5.43
N MET A 101 4.66 -23.22 -4.45
CA MET A 101 4.73 -24.25 -3.39
C MET A 101 4.71 -25.66 -3.99
N GLN A 102 3.85 -25.91 -4.98
CA GLN A 102 3.75 -27.20 -5.64
C GLN A 102 5.02 -27.57 -6.42
N VAL A 103 5.61 -26.63 -7.16
CA VAL A 103 6.86 -26.85 -7.92
C VAL A 103 7.98 -27.26 -6.97
N PHE A 104 8.13 -26.54 -5.86
CA PHE A 104 9.16 -26.84 -4.88
C PHE A 104 8.97 -28.17 -4.15
N ASP A 105 7.72 -28.56 -3.87
CA ASP A 105 7.42 -29.89 -3.33
C ASP A 105 7.76 -31.02 -4.31
N THR A 106 7.75 -30.75 -5.62
CA THR A 106 8.09 -31.73 -6.66
C THR A 106 9.59 -31.78 -7.02
N GLU A 107 10.28 -30.65 -7.04
CA GLU A 107 11.68 -30.56 -7.50
C GLU A 107 12.71 -30.79 -6.38
N ILE A 108 12.41 -30.39 -5.13
CA ILE A 108 13.30 -30.58 -3.98
C ILE A 108 12.87 -31.85 -3.24
N GLY A 109 13.34 -33.00 -3.73
CA GLY A 109 12.97 -34.32 -3.23
C GLY A 109 12.89 -34.43 -1.69
N LYS A 110 11.70 -34.85 -1.22
CA LYS A 110 11.37 -35.37 0.13
C LYS A 110 11.40 -34.42 1.33
N ALA A 111 11.72 -33.14 1.18
CA ALA A 111 11.49 -32.13 2.23
C ALA A 111 10.57 -31.05 1.68
N SER A 112 9.27 -31.14 1.99
CA SER A 112 8.33 -30.10 1.57
C SER A 112 8.85 -28.74 2.07
N LEU A 113 8.86 -27.74 1.18
CA LEU A 113 9.41 -26.40 1.46
C LEU A 113 8.84 -25.81 2.75
N LEU A 114 7.60 -26.20 3.06
CA LEU A 114 6.81 -25.83 4.20
C LEU A 114 7.34 -26.38 5.53
N PHE A 115 8.32 -27.28 5.52
CA PHE A 115 9.06 -27.75 6.71
C PHE A 115 10.43 -27.08 6.86
N ASN A 116 10.80 -26.20 5.94
CA ASN A 116 12.06 -25.47 5.99
C ASN A 116 11.87 -24.12 6.71
N THR A 117 12.87 -23.69 7.48
CA THR A 117 12.92 -22.35 8.07
C THR A 117 12.92 -21.24 7.01
N GLN A 118 13.24 -21.57 5.76
CA GLN A 118 13.21 -20.64 4.62
C GLN A 118 11.83 -20.51 3.95
N ALA A 119 10.82 -21.28 4.34
CA ALA A 119 9.48 -21.26 3.72
C ALA A 119 8.92 -19.84 3.63
N TYR A 120 8.96 -19.12 4.75
CA TYR A 120 8.51 -17.73 4.82
C TYR A 120 9.30 -16.81 3.89
N ASN A 121 10.63 -16.94 3.82
CA ASN A 121 11.46 -16.07 2.99
C ASN A 121 11.16 -16.27 1.50
N VAL A 122 10.93 -17.52 1.07
CA VAL A 122 10.55 -17.83 -0.31
C VAL A 122 9.18 -17.23 -0.63
N ILE A 123 8.18 -17.42 0.24
CA ILE A 123 6.83 -16.89 0.01
C ILE A 123 6.85 -15.36 0.04
N LYS A 124 7.59 -14.75 0.98
CA LYS A 124 7.77 -13.30 1.06
C LYS A 124 8.38 -12.76 -0.23
N TYR A 125 9.48 -13.35 -0.69
CA TYR A 125 10.12 -12.96 -1.95
C TYR A 125 9.18 -13.13 -3.14
N ALA A 126 8.49 -14.27 -3.24
CA ALA A 126 7.50 -14.50 -4.29
C ALA A 126 6.36 -13.47 -4.27
N THR A 127 5.90 -13.09 -3.08
CA THR A 127 4.84 -12.07 -2.90
C THR A 127 5.34 -10.69 -3.33
N GLU A 128 6.55 -10.32 -2.93
CA GLU A 128 7.18 -9.06 -3.33
C GLU A 128 7.37 -8.98 -4.85
N GLU A 129 7.83 -10.05 -5.48
CA GLU A 129 7.96 -10.12 -6.94
C GLU A 129 6.61 -10.14 -7.64
N PHE A 130 5.61 -10.83 -7.11
CA PHE A 130 4.25 -10.81 -7.65
C PHE A 130 3.68 -9.39 -7.64
N VAL A 131 3.74 -8.71 -6.49
CA VAL A 131 3.28 -7.32 -6.34
C VAL A 131 4.09 -6.41 -7.26
N ARG A 132 5.41 -6.60 -7.37
CA ARG A 132 6.24 -5.80 -8.27
C ARG A 132 5.81 -6.00 -9.72
N VAL A 133 5.64 -7.22 -10.20
CA VAL A 133 5.29 -7.51 -11.59
C VAL A 133 3.89 -6.98 -11.95
N HIS A 134 2.92 -7.08 -11.04
CA HIS A 134 1.53 -6.71 -11.33
C HIS A 134 1.23 -5.23 -11.05
N LEU A 135 1.90 -4.63 -10.06
CA LEU A 135 1.57 -3.30 -9.56
C LEU A 135 2.68 -2.26 -9.74
N SER A 136 3.93 -2.68 -9.96
CA SER A 136 4.98 -1.76 -10.37
C SER A 136 5.03 -1.66 -11.89
N SER A 137 5.26 -0.46 -12.39
CA SER A 137 5.46 -0.24 -13.83
C SER A 137 6.91 -0.55 -14.25
N ILE A 138 7.81 -0.87 -13.31
CA ILE A 138 9.26 -1.01 -13.50
C ILE A 138 9.66 -2.50 -13.56
N PRO A 139 9.75 -3.12 -14.75
CA PRO A 139 10.39 -4.42 -14.86
C PRO A 139 11.91 -4.26 -14.71
N ASP A 140 12.49 -4.79 -13.63
CA ASP A 140 13.94 -4.87 -13.42
C ASP A 140 14.61 -5.97 -14.27
N THR A 141 14.11 -6.16 -15.50
CA THR A 141 14.76 -7.01 -16.50
C THR A 141 15.52 -6.08 -17.42
N GLY A 142 16.84 -5.96 -17.21
CA GLY A 142 17.74 -5.04 -17.91
C GLY A 142 17.88 -5.21 -19.44
N ARG A 143 16.80 -5.55 -20.17
CA ARG A 143 16.75 -5.77 -21.62
C ARG A 143 15.43 -5.39 -22.30
N LEU A 144 14.42 -4.86 -21.61
CA LEU A 144 13.20 -4.40 -22.30
C LEU A 144 13.37 -2.95 -22.80
N PRO A 145 13.02 -2.65 -24.07
CA PRO A 145 13.07 -1.30 -24.59
C PRO A 145 12.13 -0.39 -23.78
N ILE A 146 12.65 0.78 -23.42
CA ILE A 146 11.93 1.80 -22.66
C ILE A 146 10.64 2.17 -23.40
N PRO A 147 9.49 2.11 -22.73
CA PRO A 147 8.24 2.41 -23.41
C PRO A 147 8.11 3.94 -23.59
N PRO A 148 7.43 4.42 -24.64
CA PRO A 148 7.33 5.85 -24.97
C PRO A 148 6.68 6.67 -23.84
N SER A 149 6.79 8.02 -23.86
CA SER A 149 6.16 8.90 -22.84
C SER A 149 4.63 8.75 -22.73
N THR A 150 4.02 8.06 -23.70
CA THR A 150 2.61 7.70 -23.76
C THR A 150 2.31 6.28 -23.24
N ALA A 151 3.28 5.62 -22.61
CA ALA A 151 3.14 4.26 -22.12
C ALA A 151 2.34 4.17 -20.81
N PRO A 152 1.59 3.07 -20.60
CA PRO A 152 0.82 2.87 -19.39
C PRO A 152 1.72 2.85 -18.14
N GLY A 153 1.47 3.77 -17.20
CA GLY A 153 2.23 3.91 -15.95
C GLY A 153 3.26 5.06 -15.93
N VAL A 154 3.41 5.82 -17.01
CA VAL A 154 4.18 7.08 -17.02
C VAL A 154 3.28 8.21 -16.52
N LEU A 155 3.81 9.04 -15.63
CA LEU A 155 3.07 10.19 -15.12
C LEU A 155 2.82 11.21 -16.22
N PRO A 156 1.62 11.79 -16.34
CA PRO A 156 1.35 12.72 -17.44
C PRO A 156 2.18 14.01 -17.38
N TYR A 157 2.49 14.47 -16.17
CA TYR A 157 3.30 15.66 -15.90
C TYR A 157 4.80 15.34 -15.80
N TYR A 158 5.21 14.13 -16.20
CA TYR A 158 6.61 13.69 -16.22
C TYR A 158 7.51 14.72 -16.93
N GLU A 159 7.10 15.18 -18.10
CA GLU A 159 7.85 16.16 -18.89
C GLU A 159 7.93 17.51 -18.17
N GLN A 160 6.88 17.90 -17.43
CA GLN A 160 6.85 19.15 -16.66
C GLN A 160 7.79 19.09 -15.45
N VAL A 161 7.81 17.98 -14.73
CA VAL A 161 8.72 17.77 -13.58
C VAL A 161 10.17 17.75 -14.04
N LEU A 162 10.48 17.06 -15.13
CA LEU A 162 11.83 17.09 -15.73
C LEU A 162 12.26 18.51 -16.12
N THR A 163 11.33 19.28 -16.69
CA THR A 163 11.57 20.69 -17.05
C THR A 163 11.86 21.53 -15.82
N GLN A 164 11.09 21.37 -14.74
CA GLN A 164 11.24 22.11 -13.48
C GLN A 164 12.51 21.75 -12.72
N LEU A 165 12.94 20.48 -12.78
CA LEU A 165 14.16 20.00 -12.11
C LEU A 165 15.46 20.50 -12.76
N ASN A 166 15.40 21.34 -13.81
CA ASN A 166 16.57 21.83 -14.55
C ASN A 166 17.50 20.70 -15.06
N ALA A 167 16.98 19.48 -15.23
CA ALA A 167 17.74 18.34 -15.77
C ALA A 167 18.14 18.56 -17.25
N PHE A 168 17.60 19.58 -17.91
CA PHE A 168 17.96 20.03 -19.26
C PHE A 168 19.19 20.95 -19.34
N ARG A 169 19.97 21.08 -18.26
CA ARG A 169 21.26 21.82 -18.32
C ARG A 169 22.47 20.96 -18.68
N TYR A 170 22.27 19.77 -19.25
CA TYR A 170 23.33 18.99 -19.88
C TYR A 170 22.98 18.69 -21.35
N PRO A 171 23.91 18.91 -22.29
CA PRO A 171 23.63 18.77 -23.71
C PRO A 171 23.50 17.29 -24.07
N ALA A 172 22.38 16.95 -24.73
CA ALA A 172 22.29 16.01 -25.84
C ALA A 172 22.96 14.62 -25.71
N ASP A 173 22.89 13.96 -24.55
CA ASP A 173 23.18 12.53 -24.45
C ASP A 173 21.88 11.75 -24.20
N GLU A 174 21.32 11.16 -25.27
CA GLU A 174 20.12 10.28 -25.24
C GLU A 174 20.28 9.11 -24.24
N SER A 175 21.52 8.75 -23.91
CA SER A 175 21.91 7.67 -22.99
C SER A 175 21.60 7.95 -21.51
N LEU A 176 21.48 9.21 -21.09
CA LEU A 176 21.08 9.58 -19.72
C LEU A 176 19.56 9.63 -19.58
N HIS A 177 18.86 10.07 -20.63
CA HIS A 177 17.39 10.08 -20.67
C HIS A 177 16.78 8.68 -20.51
N SER A 178 17.46 7.65 -21.00
CA SER A 178 17.07 6.25 -20.83
C SER A 178 17.25 5.73 -19.40
N SER A 179 18.19 6.27 -18.65
CA SER A 179 18.55 5.83 -17.29
C SER A 179 17.65 6.41 -16.19
N PHE A 180 17.09 7.61 -16.40
CA PHE A 180 16.17 8.25 -15.44
C PHE A 180 14.70 7.86 -15.64
N ARG A 181 14.28 7.51 -16.86
CA ARG A 181 12.90 7.16 -17.20
C ARG A 181 12.30 6.00 -16.39
N PRO A 182 13.01 4.89 -16.11
CA PRO A 182 12.47 3.77 -15.33
C PRO A 182 12.14 4.17 -13.89
N ARG A 183 12.91 5.08 -13.29
CA ARG A 183 12.75 5.51 -11.88
C ARG A 183 11.58 6.47 -11.65
N LEU A 184 10.93 6.92 -12.72
CA LEU A 184 9.86 7.93 -12.71
C LEU A 184 8.52 7.36 -13.21
N GLN A 185 8.45 6.05 -13.48
CA GLN A 185 7.18 5.36 -13.70
C GLN A 185 6.48 5.17 -12.36
N GLY A 186 5.19 5.49 -12.31
CA GLY A 186 4.42 5.41 -11.07
C GLY A 186 4.10 3.99 -10.68
N ASN A 187 4.24 3.70 -9.39
CA ASN A 187 3.62 2.54 -8.76
C ASN A 187 2.11 2.66 -8.89
N ARG A 188 1.43 1.60 -9.33
CA ARG A 188 -0.03 1.55 -9.43
C ARG A 188 -0.64 1.11 -8.10
N VAL A 189 -0.16 1.71 -7.00
CA VAL A 189 -0.54 1.38 -5.61
C VAL A 189 -0.74 2.65 -4.81
N GLU A 190 -1.81 2.69 -4.02
CA GLU A 190 -2.12 3.76 -3.08
C GLU A 190 -2.08 3.25 -1.64
N LEU A 191 -1.54 4.06 -0.74
CA LEU A 191 -1.51 3.74 0.70
C LEU A 191 -2.90 3.74 1.33
N ILE A 192 -3.89 4.36 0.68
CA ILE A 192 -5.29 4.36 1.16
C ILE A 192 -5.83 2.93 1.28
N TRP A 193 -5.38 2.01 0.42
CA TRP A 193 -5.77 0.61 0.52
C TRP A 193 -5.29 0.02 1.83
N SER A 194 -4.00 0.20 2.15
CA SER A 194 -3.40 -0.31 3.38
C SER A 194 -4.06 0.30 4.62
N TYR A 195 -4.38 1.60 4.59
CA TYR A 195 -5.10 2.26 5.67
C TYR A 195 -6.43 1.57 5.99
N TRP A 196 -7.25 1.28 4.97
CA TRP A 196 -8.54 0.63 5.18
C TRP A 196 -8.40 -0.81 5.67
N MET A 197 -7.38 -1.53 5.21
CA MET A 197 -7.09 -2.89 5.68
C MET A 197 -6.66 -2.92 7.16
N GLU A 198 -5.90 -1.92 7.61
CA GLU A 198 -5.57 -1.75 9.03
C GLU A 198 -6.78 -1.39 9.90
N GLU A 199 -7.61 -0.42 9.48
CA GLU A 199 -8.88 -0.10 10.16
C GLU A 199 -9.85 -1.30 10.16
N GLY A 200 -9.70 -2.19 9.18
CA GLY A 200 -10.42 -3.46 9.08
C GLY A 200 -10.03 -4.51 10.12
N MET A 201 -8.91 -4.31 10.84
CA MET A 201 -8.30 -5.23 11.81
C MET A 201 -7.50 -6.40 11.20
N LEU A 202 -7.04 -6.28 9.94
CA LEU A 202 -6.23 -7.34 9.30
C LEU A 202 -4.91 -7.57 10.07
N VAL A 203 -4.10 -6.51 10.19
CA VAL A 203 -2.79 -6.54 10.86
C VAL A 203 -2.93 -6.92 12.34
N GLN A 204 -3.98 -6.44 13.00
CA GLN A 204 -4.29 -6.74 14.39
C GLN A 204 -4.63 -8.22 14.58
N SER A 205 -5.40 -8.80 13.66
CA SER A 205 -5.71 -10.23 13.65
C SER A 205 -4.44 -11.06 13.52
N MET A 206 -3.57 -10.68 12.58
CA MET A 206 -2.30 -11.37 12.37
C MET A 206 -1.37 -11.25 13.58
N ASN A 207 -1.29 -10.08 14.21
CA ASN A 207 -0.50 -9.87 15.42
C ASN A 207 -1.03 -10.68 16.61
N ALA A 208 -2.35 -10.79 16.78
CA ALA A 208 -2.93 -11.62 17.84
C ALA A 208 -2.57 -13.11 17.67
N ILE A 209 -2.64 -13.62 16.43
CA ILE A 209 -2.22 -14.98 16.10
C ILE A 209 -0.73 -15.16 16.35
N ALA A 210 0.11 -14.19 15.95
CA ALA A 210 1.56 -14.25 16.14
C ALA A 210 1.98 -14.21 17.62
N LEU A 211 1.30 -13.42 18.47
CA LEU A 211 1.53 -13.41 19.91
C LEU A 211 1.14 -14.74 20.54
N ARG A 212 -0.03 -15.28 20.15
CA ARG A 212 -0.46 -16.59 20.64
C ARG A 212 0.50 -17.71 20.22
N PHE A 213 1.02 -17.69 18.99
CA PHE A 213 2.02 -18.65 18.53
C PHE A 213 3.33 -18.58 19.34
N GLN A 214 3.71 -17.40 19.82
CA GLN A 214 4.83 -17.21 20.75
C GLN A 214 4.49 -17.56 22.22
N ASN A 215 3.27 -18.05 22.46
CA ASN A 215 2.72 -18.30 23.79
C ASN A 215 2.70 -17.05 24.69
N ILE A 216 2.42 -15.88 24.10
CA ILE A 216 2.29 -14.59 24.80
C ILE A 216 0.81 -14.24 24.86
N SER A 217 0.29 -14.04 26.08
CA SER A 217 -1.06 -13.52 26.30
C SER A 217 -1.06 -12.01 26.52
N VAL A 218 -2.00 -11.31 25.88
CA VAL A 218 -2.24 -9.87 26.07
C VAL A 218 -3.26 -9.60 27.19
N THR A 219 -4.18 -10.53 27.43
CA THR A 219 -5.29 -10.38 28.37
C THR A 219 -5.32 -11.53 29.39
N ARG A 220 -5.93 -11.30 30.55
CA ARG A 220 -6.08 -12.38 31.56
C ARG A 220 -6.95 -13.54 31.05
N ASN A 221 -7.94 -13.23 30.21
CA ASN A 221 -8.77 -14.20 29.49
C ASN A 221 -8.43 -14.07 28.01
N ASP A 222 -7.55 -14.93 27.51
CA ASP A 222 -7.17 -14.94 26.09
C ASP A 222 -8.20 -15.73 25.27
N ALA A 223 -8.81 -15.06 24.30
CA ALA A 223 -9.77 -15.68 23.39
C ALA A 223 -9.12 -16.74 22.48
N LEU A 224 -7.80 -16.66 22.29
CA LEU A 224 -7.02 -17.61 21.50
C LEU A 224 -6.28 -18.64 22.35
N ALA A 225 -6.63 -18.80 23.64
CA ALA A 225 -5.95 -19.75 24.52
C ALA A 225 -5.94 -21.19 24.00
N ASN A 226 -6.98 -21.60 23.26
CA ASN A 226 -7.08 -22.94 22.68
C ASN A 226 -6.50 -23.05 21.26
N LEU A 227 -5.98 -21.95 20.69
CA LEU A 227 -5.33 -21.98 19.40
C LEU A 227 -3.98 -22.67 19.57
N GLU A 228 -3.89 -23.87 19.02
CA GLU A 228 -2.67 -24.65 18.92
C GLU A 228 -2.47 -25.04 17.46
N MET A 229 -1.27 -24.73 16.95
CA MET A 229 -0.89 -25.10 15.58
C MET A 229 -0.21 -26.46 15.60
N ASP A 230 -0.64 -27.34 14.71
CA ASP A 230 0.02 -28.62 14.48
C ASP A 230 1.40 -28.37 13.87
N SER A 231 2.45 -28.82 14.55
CA SER A 231 3.84 -28.69 14.10
C SER A 231 4.14 -29.51 12.85
N LEU A 232 3.30 -30.50 12.54
CA LEU A 232 3.38 -31.28 11.32
C LEU A 232 2.70 -30.59 10.14
N ARG A 233 2.06 -29.43 10.35
CA ARG A 233 1.43 -28.67 9.28
C ARG A 233 2.33 -27.53 8.79
N PRO A 234 2.32 -27.29 7.47
CA PRO A 234 3.05 -26.22 6.80
C PRO A 234 3.05 -24.84 7.45
N LEU A 235 1.88 -24.41 7.94
CA LEU A 235 1.68 -23.06 8.42
C LEU A 235 2.58 -22.72 9.62
N SER A 236 2.95 -23.72 10.43
CA SER A 236 3.79 -23.51 11.61
C SER A 236 5.15 -22.88 11.26
N ASN A 237 5.81 -23.35 10.20
CA ASN A 237 7.12 -22.83 9.81
C ASN A 237 7.01 -21.45 9.14
N VAL A 238 5.92 -21.20 8.41
CA VAL A 238 5.65 -19.86 7.85
C VAL A 238 5.43 -18.85 8.98
N LEU A 239 4.63 -19.19 9.99
CA LEU A 239 4.40 -18.33 11.16
C LEU A 239 5.69 -18.05 11.93
N PHE A 240 6.52 -19.07 12.11
CA PHE A 240 7.82 -18.92 12.75
C PHE A 240 8.71 -17.92 11.98
N GLY A 241 8.82 -18.06 10.66
CA GLY A 241 9.57 -17.12 9.83
C GLY A 241 8.96 -15.70 9.83
N TYR A 242 7.63 -15.59 9.79
CA TYR A 242 6.92 -14.31 9.89
C TYR A 242 7.27 -13.56 11.19
N ILE A 243 7.35 -14.26 12.31
CA ILE A 243 7.73 -13.69 13.61
C ILE A 243 9.20 -13.29 13.64
N GLN A 244 10.10 -14.13 13.10
CA GLN A 244 11.53 -13.81 13.04
C GLN A 244 11.81 -12.57 12.18
N ASP A 245 11.03 -12.36 11.12
CA ASP A 245 11.20 -11.25 10.19
C ASP A 245 10.66 -9.91 10.69
N THR A 246 10.15 -9.83 11.93
CA THR A 246 9.61 -8.61 12.57
C THR A 246 10.47 -7.35 12.37
N HIS A 247 11.80 -7.47 12.42
CA HIS A 247 12.73 -6.36 12.21
C HIS A 247 12.71 -5.73 10.81
N ASN A 248 12.37 -6.51 9.78
CA ASN A 248 12.39 -6.08 8.39
C ASN A 248 11.00 -5.62 7.94
N ARG A 249 9.95 -5.91 8.70
CA ARG A 249 8.59 -5.49 8.37
C ARG A 249 8.37 -4.01 8.65
N LEU A 250 7.45 -3.39 7.93
CA LEU A 250 7.06 -2.02 8.19
C LEU A 250 6.38 -1.92 9.56
N THR A 251 6.83 -0.93 10.33
CA THR A 251 6.23 -0.64 11.63
C THR A 251 4.92 0.12 11.44
N ILE A 252 3.98 -0.08 12.36
CA ILE A 252 2.72 0.68 12.40
C ILE A 252 3.01 2.18 12.47
N SER A 253 4.03 2.58 13.25
CA SER A 253 4.46 3.98 13.33
C SER A 253 4.81 4.53 11.96
N ARG A 254 5.62 3.80 11.18
CA ARG A 254 6.07 4.27 9.88
C ARG A 254 4.89 4.43 8.93
N ARG A 255 4.00 3.44 8.85
CA ARG A 255 2.81 3.51 7.98
C ARG A 255 1.87 4.65 8.40
N ASN A 256 1.65 4.81 9.70
CA ASN A 256 0.81 5.88 10.24
C ASN A 256 1.34 7.29 9.89
N HIS A 257 2.65 7.52 10.00
CA HIS A 257 3.23 8.81 9.62
C HIS A 257 3.06 9.12 8.14
N GLU A 258 3.07 8.09 7.30
CA GLU A 258 2.93 8.21 5.85
C GLU A 258 1.47 8.44 5.44
N TYR A 259 0.50 7.80 6.11
CA TYR A 259 -0.92 8.14 5.96
C TYR A 259 -1.22 9.60 6.30
N MET A 260 -0.59 10.11 7.36
CA MET A 260 -0.71 11.52 7.77
C MET A 260 -0.07 12.46 6.75
N TYR A 261 1.06 12.06 6.17
CA TYR A 261 1.77 12.86 5.18
C TYR A 261 1.02 12.93 3.83
N GLU A 262 0.48 11.80 3.37
CA GLU A 262 -0.14 11.69 2.05
C GLU A 262 -1.59 12.19 2.06
N TYR A 263 -2.41 11.71 3.01
CA TYR A 263 -3.86 11.95 3.03
C TYR A 263 -4.33 12.73 4.27
N GLY A 264 -3.49 12.92 5.28
CA GLY A 264 -3.88 13.61 6.50
C GLY A 264 -4.76 12.76 7.41
N ILE A 265 -4.75 11.44 7.20
CA ILE A 265 -5.48 10.47 8.02
C ILE A 265 -4.52 9.78 8.98
N ARG A 266 -5.05 9.34 10.13
CA ARG A 266 -4.28 8.71 11.19
C ARG A 266 -5.04 7.49 11.71
N LEU A 267 -4.27 6.45 12.04
CA LEU A 267 -4.75 5.29 12.80
C LEU A 267 -4.88 5.64 14.28
N PHE A 268 -5.87 5.04 14.93
CA PHE A 268 -6.09 5.20 16.35
C PHE A 268 -6.08 3.85 17.06
N GLY A 269 -5.39 3.79 18.20
CA GLY A 269 -5.34 2.61 19.05
C GLY A 269 -4.11 2.65 19.95
N ASP A 270 -4.08 1.74 20.93
CA ASP A 270 -3.02 1.70 21.94
C ASP A 270 -1.64 1.40 21.34
N ALA A 271 -1.59 0.66 20.23
CA ALA A 271 -0.37 0.32 19.51
C ALA A 271 0.18 1.46 18.63
N VAL A 272 -0.59 2.54 18.43
CA VAL A 272 -0.17 3.67 17.59
C VAL A 272 0.58 4.68 18.47
N PRO A 273 1.85 5.00 18.17
CA PRO A 273 2.59 5.95 18.98
C PRO A 273 1.94 7.34 18.96
N ALA A 274 2.06 8.05 20.08
CA ALA A 274 1.59 9.43 20.23
C ALA A 274 2.53 10.47 19.59
N THR A 275 3.43 10.05 18.69
CA THR A 275 4.40 10.93 18.05
C THR A 275 3.75 11.75 16.95
N ASN A 276 4.13 13.02 16.85
CA ASN A 276 3.63 13.93 15.82
C ASN A 276 4.48 13.81 14.55
N SER A 277 3.83 13.75 13.39
CA SER A 277 4.50 13.92 12.10
C SER A 277 4.95 15.37 11.93
N VAL A 278 6.08 15.57 11.24
CA VAL A 278 6.61 16.91 10.92
C VAL A 278 5.71 17.64 9.92
N SER A 279 5.16 16.89 8.96
CA SER A 279 4.23 17.40 7.96
C SER A 279 2.98 16.53 7.95
N VAL A 280 1.83 17.16 7.84
CA VAL A 280 0.51 16.52 7.78
C VAL A 280 -0.27 17.16 6.66
N ARG A 281 -0.90 16.36 5.81
CA ARG A 281 -1.80 16.87 4.78
C ARG A 281 -3.05 17.43 5.42
N THR A 282 -3.44 18.62 4.98
CA THR A 282 -4.71 19.23 5.35
C THR A 282 -5.70 19.12 4.21
N ASN A 283 -6.99 19.11 4.54
CA ASN A 283 -8.14 19.23 3.63
C ASN A 283 -8.35 18.12 2.60
N PHE A 284 -7.43 17.15 2.44
CA PHE A 284 -7.59 16.08 1.46
C PHE A 284 -8.93 15.34 1.58
N ILE A 285 -9.29 14.88 2.78
CA ILE A 285 -10.55 14.16 3.02
C ILE A 285 -11.77 15.02 2.70
N GLU A 286 -11.73 16.31 3.06
CA GLU A 286 -12.82 17.24 2.77
C GLU A 286 -13.00 17.46 1.27
N THR A 287 -11.90 17.72 0.55
CA THR A 287 -11.92 17.90 -0.91
C THR A 287 -12.32 16.61 -1.63
N PHE A 288 -11.83 15.45 -1.17
CA PHE A 288 -12.19 14.16 -1.73
C PHE A 288 -13.68 13.84 -1.53
N HIS A 289 -14.22 14.06 -0.32
CA HIS A 289 -15.66 13.91 -0.10
C HIS A 289 -16.50 14.93 -0.86
N SER A 290 -15.98 16.13 -1.07
CA SER A 290 -16.61 17.15 -1.91
C SER A 290 -16.67 16.70 -3.37
N LEU A 291 -15.60 16.11 -3.91
CA LEU A 291 -15.58 15.48 -5.24
C LEU A 291 -16.65 14.38 -5.34
N LEU A 292 -16.68 13.44 -4.38
CA LEU A 292 -17.69 12.37 -4.36
C LEU A 292 -19.11 12.93 -4.30
N TYR A 293 -19.34 14.01 -3.55
CA TYR A 293 -20.63 14.68 -3.50
C TYR A 293 -20.99 15.34 -4.84
N GLN A 294 -20.05 15.99 -5.52
CA GLN A 294 -20.27 16.53 -6.87
C GLN A 294 -20.61 15.42 -7.87
N CYS A 295 -19.97 14.24 -7.78
CA CYS A 295 -20.34 13.08 -8.60
C CYS A 295 -21.80 12.69 -8.40
N ILE A 296 -22.31 12.68 -7.17
CA ILE A 296 -23.72 12.36 -6.87
C ILE A 296 -24.66 13.39 -7.49
N LEU A 297 -24.34 14.68 -7.38
CA LEU A 297 -25.12 15.74 -8.01
C LEU A 297 -25.13 15.59 -9.53
N PHE A 298 -23.97 15.30 -10.11
CA PHE A 298 -23.82 15.01 -11.53
C PHE A 298 -24.65 13.80 -11.95
N TYR A 299 -24.66 12.71 -11.18
CA TYR A 299 -25.50 11.53 -11.50
C TYR A 299 -26.99 11.84 -11.45
N LYS A 300 -27.44 12.68 -10.51
CA LYS A 300 -28.84 13.13 -10.50
C LYS A 300 -29.18 13.94 -11.74
N GLN A 301 -28.26 14.73 -12.26
CA GLN A 301 -28.45 15.51 -13.48
C GLN A 301 -28.39 14.65 -14.74
N ILE A 302 -27.48 13.67 -14.82
CA ILE A 302 -27.34 12.82 -16.01
C ILE A 302 -28.51 11.83 -16.14
N ASP A 303 -29.06 11.37 -15.01
CA ASP A 303 -30.24 10.50 -14.99
C ASP A 303 -31.52 11.29 -15.35
N ASP A 304 -31.51 12.61 -15.21
CA ASP A 304 -32.57 13.51 -15.67
C ASP A 304 -32.42 13.80 -17.16
N LEU A 305 -33.11 13.01 -18.00
CA LEU A 305 -33.10 13.14 -19.45
C LEU A 305 -33.64 14.49 -19.98
N THR A 306 -34.19 15.35 -19.12
CA THR A 306 -34.74 16.65 -19.54
C THR A 306 -33.71 17.77 -19.61
N LYS A 307 -32.51 17.56 -19.05
CA LYS A 307 -31.44 18.58 -18.98
C LYS A 307 -30.11 18.01 -19.40
N ASN A 308 -29.28 18.85 -20.04
CA ASN A 308 -27.88 18.51 -20.22
C ASN A 308 -27.15 18.70 -18.89
N ALA A 309 -26.59 17.63 -18.34
CA ALA A 309 -25.81 17.67 -17.12
C ALA A 309 -24.53 18.49 -17.32
N ASP A 310 -24.24 19.39 -16.38
CA ASP A 310 -23.02 20.19 -16.37
C ASP A 310 -21.96 19.51 -15.50
N ALA A 311 -20.83 19.14 -16.11
CA ALA A 311 -19.70 18.50 -15.44
C ALA A 311 -18.62 19.50 -14.97
N TYR A 312 -18.81 20.82 -15.16
CA TYR A 312 -17.78 21.79 -14.81
C TYR A 312 -17.49 21.88 -13.30
N PRO A 313 -18.48 21.85 -12.39
CA PRO A 313 -18.20 21.81 -10.95
C PRO A 313 -17.41 20.57 -10.54
N LEU A 314 -17.75 19.42 -11.14
CA LEU A 314 -17.04 18.16 -10.95
C LEU A 314 -15.58 18.31 -11.38
N PHE A 315 -15.34 18.84 -12.58
CA PHE A 315 -13.99 19.05 -13.12
C PHE A 315 -13.10 19.88 -12.19
N ASN A 316 -13.61 21.00 -11.66
CA ASN A 316 -12.85 21.84 -10.73
C ASN A 316 -12.47 21.09 -9.45
N THR A 317 -13.42 20.38 -8.83
CA THR A 317 -13.11 19.57 -7.63
C THR A 317 -12.12 18.45 -7.93
N LEU A 318 -12.16 17.89 -9.14
CA LEU A 318 -11.24 16.84 -9.56
C LEU A 318 -9.81 17.39 -9.72
N GLN A 319 -9.65 18.57 -10.33
CA GLN A 319 -8.38 19.28 -10.38
C GLN A 319 -7.82 19.57 -8.99
N GLU A 320 -8.67 20.04 -8.07
CA GLU A 320 -8.28 20.30 -6.67
C GLU A 320 -7.77 19.04 -5.96
N VAL A 321 -8.49 17.91 -6.08
CA VAL A 321 -8.05 16.63 -5.51
C VAL A 321 -6.72 16.19 -6.15
N ASN A 322 -6.60 16.26 -7.48
CA ASN A 322 -5.36 15.92 -8.17
C ASN A 322 -4.17 16.77 -7.67
N LEU A 323 -4.37 18.06 -7.47
CA LEU A 323 -3.34 18.97 -6.96
C LEU A 323 -2.93 18.63 -5.51
N LEU A 324 -3.88 18.29 -4.65
CA LEU A 324 -3.59 17.84 -3.28
C LEU A 324 -2.82 16.51 -3.27
N LEU A 325 -3.21 15.56 -4.12
CA LEU A 325 -2.50 14.30 -4.30
C LEU A 325 -1.07 14.53 -4.79
N MET A 326 -0.88 15.45 -5.74
CA MET A 326 0.43 15.85 -6.28
C MET A 326 1.39 16.39 -5.22
N GLN A 327 0.88 17.17 -4.27
CA GLN A 327 1.70 17.70 -3.18
C GLN A 327 2.17 16.62 -2.20
N GLY A 328 1.51 15.44 -2.15
CA GLY A 328 1.81 14.33 -1.24
C GLY A 328 2.73 13.25 -1.82
N MET A 329 3.22 13.42 -3.06
CA MET A 329 3.80 12.32 -3.83
C MET A 329 5.23 11.90 -3.48
N HIS A 330 5.86 12.56 -2.50
CA HIS A 330 7.28 12.39 -2.23
C HIS A 330 7.68 10.95 -1.90
N ASN A 331 6.83 10.21 -1.17
CA ASN A 331 7.12 8.85 -0.73
C ASN A 331 6.33 7.77 -1.48
N GLN A 332 5.45 8.14 -2.41
CA GLN A 332 4.59 7.20 -3.11
C GLN A 332 5.34 6.39 -4.18
N TYR A 333 6.38 7.00 -4.76
CA TYR A 333 7.30 6.35 -5.72
C TYR A 333 8.38 5.52 -5.04
N ASN A 334 8.46 5.54 -3.71
CA ASN A 334 9.37 4.70 -2.95
C ASN A 334 8.70 3.35 -2.64
N ASP A 335 9.50 2.34 -2.31
CA ASP A 335 9.07 0.96 -2.03
C ASP A 335 8.06 0.81 -0.87
N LEU A 336 7.70 1.89 -0.16
CA LEU A 336 6.81 1.80 1.01
C LEU A 336 5.41 1.29 0.65
N SER A 337 4.79 1.84 -0.39
CA SER A 337 3.43 1.44 -0.81
C SER A 337 3.40 0.00 -1.29
N LEU A 338 4.40 -0.40 -2.08
CA LEU A 338 4.59 -1.78 -2.54
C LEU A 338 4.87 -2.74 -1.38
N LYS A 339 5.71 -2.34 -0.43
CA LYS A 339 6.07 -3.15 0.74
C LYS A 339 4.89 -3.30 1.71
N ALA A 340 4.13 -2.24 1.95
CA ALA A 340 2.91 -2.33 2.76
C ALA A 340 1.88 -3.25 2.09
N ARG A 341 1.75 -3.18 0.76
CA ARG A 341 0.91 -4.09 -0.02
C ARG A 341 1.37 -5.54 0.08
N SER A 342 2.65 -5.82 -0.14
CA SER A 342 3.17 -7.19 -0.11
C SER A 342 3.05 -7.81 1.28
N GLU A 343 3.35 -7.05 2.33
CA GLU A 343 3.16 -7.50 3.72
C GLU A 343 1.70 -7.87 4.00
N MET A 344 0.74 -7.00 3.66
CA MET A 344 -0.68 -7.28 3.91
C MET A 344 -1.23 -8.41 3.03
N MET A 345 -0.77 -8.56 1.79
CA MET A 345 -1.14 -9.70 0.95
C MET A 345 -0.60 -11.03 1.50
N LEU A 346 0.59 -11.00 2.09
CA LEU A 346 1.16 -12.16 2.80
C LEU A 346 0.33 -12.50 4.03
N GLU A 347 -0.11 -11.50 4.81
CA GLU A 347 -1.02 -11.71 5.95
C GLU A 347 -2.36 -12.30 5.51
N GLN A 348 -2.96 -11.80 4.43
CA GLN A 348 -4.16 -12.37 3.82
C GLN A 348 -3.93 -13.84 3.43
N TRP A 349 -2.77 -14.17 2.86
CA TRP A 349 -2.44 -15.55 2.50
C TRP A 349 -2.36 -16.47 3.70
N ILE A 350 -1.63 -16.05 4.73
CA ILE A 350 -1.53 -16.80 5.99
C ILE A 350 -2.93 -17.04 6.58
N LEU A 351 -3.80 -16.03 6.60
CA LEU A 351 -5.16 -16.12 7.13
C LEU A 351 -6.11 -16.94 6.27
N SER A 352 -5.85 -17.06 4.97
CA SER A 352 -6.64 -17.88 4.04
C SER A 352 -6.36 -19.37 4.17
N ARG A 353 -5.28 -19.76 4.87
CA ARG A 353 -4.85 -21.15 4.97
C ARG A 353 -5.89 -22.00 5.72
N PRO A 354 -6.12 -23.26 5.28
CA PRO A 354 -7.11 -24.14 5.90
C PRO A 354 -6.83 -24.37 7.39
N GLU A 355 -5.57 -24.38 7.81
CA GLU A 355 -5.17 -24.51 9.21
C GLU A 355 -5.74 -23.38 10.08
N ILE A 356 -5.76 -22.14 9.57
CA ILE A 356 -6.39 -21.01 10.26
C ILE A 356 -7.91 -21.17 10.26
N GLN A 357 -8.50 -21.56 9.13
CA GLN A 357 -9.95 -21.65 8.98
C GLN A 357 -10.58 -22.78 9.81
N GLU A 358 -9.86 -23.89 10.01
CA GLU A 358 -10.30 -24.99 10.87
C GLU A 358 -10.50 -24.53 12.32
N TYR A 359 -9.64 -23.61 12.78
CA TYR A 359 -9.72 -23.04 14.12
C TYR A 359 -10.65 -21.83 14.18
N LEU A 360 -10.37 -20.80 13.37
CA LEU A 360 -11.20 -19.59 13.22
C LEU A 360 -12.37 -19.88 12.29
N ARG A 361 -13.21 -20.83 12.72
CA ARG A 361 -14.39 -21.27 11.99
C ARG A 361 -15.24 -20.05 11.65
N GLY A 362 -15.21 -19.68 10.37
CA GLY A 362 -16.01 -18.60 9.83
C GLY A 362 -17.50 -18.83 10.07
N LYS A 363 -18.29 -17.77 9.91
CA LYS A 363 -19.76 -17.90 9.87
C LYS A 363 -20.15 -18.64 8.59
N PRO A 364 -20.66 -19.89 8.65
CA PRO A 364 -20.82 -20.74 7.46
C PRO A 364 -21.84 -20.19 6.45
N MET A 365 -22.77 -19.36 6.91
CA MET A 365 -23.82 -18.76 6.06
C MET A 365 -23.44 -17.38 5.51
N VAL A 366 -22.28 -16.82 5.89
CA VAL A 366 -21.83 -15.53 5.37
C VAL A 366 -20.97 -15.76 4.13
N ILE A 367 -21.38 -15.19 3.01
CA ILE A 367 -20.66 -15.30 1.75
C ILE A 367 -19.56 -14.23 1.74
N TYR A 368 -18.32 -14.71 1.81
CA TYR A 368 -17.13 -13.90 1.64
C TYR A 368 -16.59 -14.06 0.22
N ASP A 369 -16.09 -12.97 -0.34
CA ASP A 369 -15.48 -12.99 -1.67
C ASP A 369 -14.10 -13.66 -1.60
N GLU A 370 -13.38 -13.50 -0.47
CA GLU A 370 -12.04 -14.04 -0.27
C GLU A 370 -11.92 -14.85 1.05
N PRO A 371 -11.17 -15.97 1.09
CA PRO A 371 -11.21 -16.91 2.21
C PRO A 371 -10.60 -16.40 3.52
N TRP A 372 -9.73 -15.39 3.48
CA TRP A 372 -9.13 -14.80 4.68
C TRP A 372 -10.09 -13.86 5.42
N MET A 373 -11.12 -13.33 4.74
CA MET A 373 -12.07 -12.39 5.34
C MET A 373 -12.86 -13.03 6.49
N SER A 374 -13.21 -14.31 6.35
CA SER A 374 -13.92 -15.03 7.41
C SER A 374 -13.08 -15.17 8.68
N ALA A 375 -11.77 -15.35 8.54
CA ALA A 375 -10.86 -15.44 9.68
C ALA A 375 -10.77 -14.11 10.43
N VAL A 376 -10.66 -12.99 9.70
CA VAL A 376 -10.63 -11.64 10.30
C VAL A 376 -11.94 -11.31 11.02
N ASP A 377 -13.09 -11.55 10.40
CA ASP A 377 -14.38 -11.28 11.03
C ASP A 377 -14.61 -12.15 12.27
N THR A 378 -14.22 -13.42 12.23
CA THR A 378 -14.28 -14.31 13.39
C THR A 378 -13.36 -13.82 14.50
N MET A 379 -12.15 -13.36 14.15
CA MET A 379 -11.22 -12.76 15.12
C MET A 379 -11.83 -11.52 15.79
N LYS A 380 -12.48 -10.65 15.02
CA LYS A 380 -13.14 -9.46 15.58
C LYS A 380 -14.21 -9.85 16.59
N ASP A 381 -15.02 -10.86 16.30
CA ASP A 381 -16.03 -11.36 17.23
C ASP A 381 -15.39 -11.98 18.49
N LEU A 382 -14.37 -12.83 18.33
CA LEU A 382 -13.66 -13.49 19.44
C LEU A 382 -12.99 -12.48 20.37
N GLN A 383 -12.36 -11.45 19.82
CA GLN A 383 -11.66 -10.41 20.56
C GLN A 383 -12.59 -9.31 21.07
N GLY A 384 -13.88 -9.33 20.70
CA GLY A 384 -14.82 -8.26 20.98
C GLY A 384 -14.44 -6.93 20.32
N TRP A 385 -13.68 -7.00 19.21
CA TRP A 385 -13.29 -5.82 18.46
C TRP A 385 -14.52 -5.22 17.75
N PRO A 386 -14.75 -3.92 17.94
CA PRO A 386 -15.88 -3.22 17.35
C PRO A 386 -15.62 -2.95 15.86
N GLY A 387 -16.69 -2.70 15.11
CA GLY A 387 -16.61 -2.35 13.70
C GLY A 387 -17.55 -3.16 12.82
N GLN A 388 -17.61 -2.77 11.55
CA GLN A 388 -18.35 -3.50 10.52
C GLN A 388 -17.57 -4.74 10.07
N SER A 389 -18.19 -5.65 9.31
CA SER A 389 -17.48 -6.73 8.62
C SER A 389 -16.30 -6.20 7.80
N ILE A 390 -15.20 -6.95 7.78
CA ILE A 390 -14.00 -6.69 6.98
C ILE A 390 -14.32 -6.47 5.50
N ARG A 391 -15.40 -7.07 4.98
CA ARG A 391 -15.86 -6.86 3.60
C ARG A 391 -16.04 -5.37 3.27
N ALA A 392 -16.66 -4.61 4.17
CA ALA A 392 -16.91 -3.18 3.94
C ALA A 392 -15.59 -2.37 3.89
N TYR A 393 -14.60 -2.75 4.70
CA TYR A 393 -13.27 -2.14 4.69
C TYR A 393 -12.47 -2.54 3.45
N HIS A 394 -12.56 -3.81 3.03
CA HIS A 394 -11.94 -4.29 1.80
C HIS A 394 -12.51 -3.57 0.57
N GLU A 395 -13.83 -3.45 0.46
CA GLU A 395 -14.46 -2.71 -0.64
C GLU A 395 -14.05 -1.21 -0.62
N LEU A 396 -13.93 -0.59 0.56
CA LEU A 396 -13.36 0.76 0.68
C LEU A 396 -11.92 0.84 0.22
N ALA A 397 -11.10 -0.17 0.53
CA ALA A 397 -9.71 -0.25 0.13
C ALA A 397 -9.60 -0.33 -1.41
N VAL A 398 -10.34 -1.25 -2.03
CA VAL A 398 -10.30 -1.49 -3.48
C VAL A 398 -10.85 -0.29 -4.26
N TYR A 399 -12.06 0.17 -3.94
CA TYR A 399 -12.65 1.30 -4.67
C TYR A 399 -11.96 2.62 -4.35
N GLY A 400 -11.47 2.79 -3.12
CA GLY A 400 -10.70 3.98 -2.75
C GLY A 400 -9.40 4.09 -3.54
N GLU A 401 -8.64 3.01 -3.63
CA GLU A 401 -7.41 2.97 -4.43
C GLU A 401 -7.68 3.20 -5.91
N GLU A 402 -8.67 2.50 -6.49
CA GLU A 402 -9.04 2.69 -7.89
C GLU A 402 -9.34 4.15 -8.20
N LEU A 403 -10.18 4.80 -7.39
CA LEU A 403 -10.53 6.20 -7.57
C LEU A 403 -9.31 7.10 -7.46
N LEU A 404 -8.45 6.92 -6.44
CA LEU A 404 -7.27 7.77 -6.29
C LEU A 404 -6.24 7.56 -7.40
N LEU A 405 -6.01 6.32 -7.85
CA LEU A 405 -5.15 6.02 -8.99
C LEU A 405 -5.67 6.68 -10.27
N THR A 406 -6.98 6.60 -10.52
CA THR A 406 -7.60 7.24 -11.71
C THR A 406 -7.42 8.75 -11.70
N ILE A 407 -7.50 9.38 -10.51
CA ILE A 407 -7.33 10.82 -10.37
C ILE A 407 -5.85 11.20 -10.49
N ARG A 408 -4.96 10.42 -9.89
CA ARG A 408 -3.52 10.71 -9.81
C ARG A 408 -2.80 10.52 -11.15
N LEU A 409 -3.13 9.44 -11.86
CA LEU A 409 -2.49 9.09 -13.12
C LEU A 409 -3.06 9.85 -14.32
N ALA A 410 -4.14 10.62 -14.13
CA ALA A 410 -4.72 11.46 -15.17
C ALA A 410 -4.23 12.91 -15.09
N ASP A 411 -4.09 13.54 -16.27
CA ASP A 411 -3.58 14.90 -16.42
C ASP A 411 -4.68 15.96 -16.35
N TRP A 412 -5.26 16.14 -15.17
CA TRP A 412 -6.38 17.06 -14.98
C TRP A 412 -6.00 18.53 -15.13
N ASN A 413 -4.71 18.85 -14.96
CA ASN A 413 -4.20 20.23 -14.95
C ASN A 413 -3.61 20.67 -16.31
N ARG A 414 -3.73 19.87 -17.38
CA ARG A 414 -3.28 20.27 -18.72
C ARG A 414 -4.14 21.39 -19.30
N ILE A 415 -3.54 22.18 -20.20
CA ILE A 415 -4.18 23.31 -20.90
C ILE A 415 -5.44 22.88 -21.69
N HIS A 416 -5.50 21.62 -22.13
CA HIS A 416 -6.61 21.06 -22.93
C HIS A 416 -7.50 20.06 -22.17
N ALA A 417 -7.43 19.99 -20.83
CA ALA A 417 -8.40 19.20 -20.07
C ALA A 417 -9.75 19.91 -20.11
N THR A 418 -10.81 19.15 -20.37
CA THR A 418 -12.16 19.70 -20.55
C THR A 418 -13.16 19.09 -19.57
N SER A 419 -14.27 19.80 -19.38
CA SER A 419 -15.42 19.32 -18.59
C SER A 419 -15.95 17.96 -19.09
N ASP A 420 -15.86 17.70 -20.40
CA ASP A 420 -16.27 16.44 -21.01
C ASP A 420 -15.39 15.25 -20.59
N ASP A 421 -14.09 15.49 -20.32
CA ASP A 421 -13.18 14.45 -19.80
C ASP A 421 -13.59 14.02 -18.38
N ALA A 422 -13.95 14.99 -17.53
CA ALA A 422 -14.46 14.72 -16.17
C ALA A 422 -15.80 14.00 -16.19
N LYS A 423 -16.68 14.38 -17.14
CA LYS A 423 -17.95 13.69 -17.37
C LYS A 423 -17.74 12.21 -17.65
N LEU A 424 -16.83 11.88 -18.56
CA LEU A 424 -16.54 10.50 -18.95
C LEU A 424 -15.93 9.72 -17.76
N TRP A 425 -14.99 10.32 -17.04
CA TRP A 425 -14.43 9.72 -15.82
C TRP A 425 -15.49 9.37 -14.78
N ALA A 426 -16.42 10.28 -14.50
CA ALA A 426 -17.48 10.03 -13.53
C ALA A 426 -18.47 8.95 -13.98
N VAL A 427 -18.78 8.86 -15.28
CA VAL A 427 -19.65 7.80 -15.81
C VAL A 427 -19.00 6.43 -15.66
N ILE A 428 -17.72 6.31 -15.99
CA ILE A 428 -16.97 5.05 -15.89
C ILE A 428 -16.86 4.60 -14.43
N ASN A 429 -16.51 5.52 -13.52
CA ASN A 429 -16.30 5.22 -12.11
C ASN A 429 -17.60 5.22 -11.28
N ARG A 430 -18.77 5.26 -11.92
CA ARG A 430 -20.07 5.39 -11.24
C ARG A 430 -20.29 4.30 -10.19
N GLU A 431 -20.00 3.05 -10.54
CA GLU A 431 -20.15 1.93 -9.60
C GLU A 431 -19.18 2.06 -8.42
N ALA A 432 -17.89 2.31 -8.69
CA ALA A 432 -16.87 2.46 -7.66
C ALA A 432 -17.20 3.60 -6.68
N ILE A 433 -17.64 4.76 -7.20
CA ILE A 433 -18.05 5.91 -6.40
C ILE A 433 -19.24 5.57 -5.51
N GLN A 434 -20.29 4.96 -6.06
CA GLN A 434 -21.50 4.62 -5.29
C GLN A 434 -21.21 3.57 -4.21
N ARG A 435 -20.43 2.54 -4.54
CA ARG A 435 -20.02 1.50 -3.57
C ARG A 435 -19.12 2.08 -2.49
N TYR A 436 -18.18 2.95 -2.84
CA TYR A 436 -17.34 3.64 -1.86
C TYR A 436 -18.19 4.46 -0.88
N ILE A 437 -19.13 5.29 -1.37
CA ILE A 437 -20.01 6.09 -0.52
C ILE A 437 -20.87 5.21 0.40
N HIS A 438 -21.42 4.12 -0.13
CA HIS A 438 -22.24 3.18 0.65
C HIS A 438 -21.43 2.55 1.79
N ASN A 439 -20.25 2.00 1.47
CA ASN A 439 -19.40 1.36 2.46
C ASN A 439 -18.82 2.36 3.46
N TYR A 440 -18.51 3.58 3.03
CA TYR A 440 -18.03 4.64 3.90
C TYR A 440 -19.08 4.99 4.96
N LYS A 441 -20.34 5.12 4.54
CA LYS A 441 -21.48 5.33 5.45
C LYS A 441 -21.68 4.14 6.38
N SER A 442 -21.52 2.91 5.90
CA SER A 442 -21.62 1.69 6.72
C SER A 442 -20.57 1.68 7.84
N VAL A 443 -19.32 1.99 7.50
CA VAL A 443 -18.17 1.97 8.43
C VAL A 443 -18.18 3.18 9.38
N THR A 444 -18.25 4.40 8.86
CA THR A 444 -18.10 5.63 9.65
C THR A 444 -19.42 6.15 10.21
N GLY A 445 -20.55 5.85 9.56
CA GLY A 445 -21.87 6.41 9.87
C GLY A 445 -22.18 7.75 9.22
N VAL A 446 -21.23 8.35 8.48
CA VAL A 446 -21.41 9.63 7.80
C VAL A 446 -21.90 9.40 6.37
N ASP A 447 -22.98 10.08 5.99
CA ASP A 447 -23.51 10.03 4.64
C ASP A 447 -22.91 11.16 3.78
N ILE A 448 -22.05 10.78 2.83
CA ILE A 448 -21.43 11.74 1.90
C ILE A 448 -22.50 12.31 0.94
N ALA A 449 -23.60 11.59 0.69
CA ALA A 449 -24.65 12.00 -0.24
C ALA A 449 -25.59 13.09 0.31
N GLU A 450 -25.59 13.34 1.62
CA GLU A 450 -26.44 14.34 2.26
C GLU A 450 -25.98 15.76 1.90
N PRO A 451 -26.87 16.74 1.66
CA PRO A 451 -26.43 18.10 1.33
C PRO A 451 -25.67 18.77 2.50
N PRO A 452 -24.65 19.61 2.20
CA PRO A 452 -23.82 20.29 3.20
C PRO A 452 -24.55 21.40 3.98
N THR A 453 -25.82 21.69 3.68
CA THR A 453 -26.65 22.59 4.49
C THR A 453 -27.16 21.94 5.78
N SER A 454 -27.02 20.62 5.90
CA SER A 454 -27.35 19.89 7.12
C SER A 454 -26.32 20.24 8.20
N GLY A 455 -26.73 20.40 9.47
CA GLY A 455 -25.82 20.65 10.62
C GLY A 455 -24.79 19.54 10.89
N ARG A 456 -24.65 18.57 9.98
CA ARG A 456 -23.69 17.47 9.94
C ARG A 456 -22.60 17.65 8.88
N ALA A 457 -22.58 18.77 8.17
CA ALA A 457 -21.61 19.02 7.10
C ALA A 457 -20.17 18.99 7.61
N GLU A 458 -19.93 19.49 8.83
CA GLU A 458 -18.62 19.46 9.50
C GLU A 458 -18.09 18.03 9.68
N LEU A 459 -18.98 17.04 9.82
CA LEU A 459 -18.58 15.63 9.98
C LEU A 459 -17.91 15.05 8.72
N LYS A 460 -18.12 15.66 7.54
CA LYS A 460 -17.53 15.20 6.29
C LYS A 460 -16.04 15.54 6.18
N GLY A 461 -15.55 16.54 6.91
CA GLY A 461 -14.13 16.89 6.96
C GLY A 461 -13.35 16.14 8.05
N ILE A 462 -14.03 15.38 8.91
CA ILE A 462 -13.40 14.67 10.03
C ILE A 462 -12.68 13.40 9.53
N MET A 463 -11.51 13.13 10.10
CA MET A 463 -10.73 11.92 9.81
C MET A 463 -11.56 10.64 10.05
N PRO A 464 -11.53 9.66 9.14
CA PRO A 464 -12.34 8.44 9.26
C PRO A 464 -12.11 7.67 10.56
N GLY A 465 -10.85 7.54 11.00
CA GLY A 465 -10.52 6.84 12.25
C GLY A 465 -11.18 7.44 13.51
N ILE A 466 -11.41 8.76 13.54
CA ILE A 466 -12.15 9.41 14.64
C ILE A 466 -13.62 8.97 14.63
N LEU A 467 -14.23 8.98 13.45
CA LEU A 467 -15.63 8.58 13.26
C LEU A 467 -15.85 7.11 13.61
N ILE A 468 -14.93 6.24 13.19
CA ILE A 468 -14.92 4.81 13.53
C ILE A 468 -14.83 4.62 15.04
N ASN A 469 -13.95 5.35 15.73
CA ASN A 469 -13.81 5.26 17.18
C ASN A 469 -15.02 5.79 17.95
N GLN A 470 -15.62 6.89 17.50
CA GLN A 470 -16.84 7.43 18.11
C GLN A 470 -17.99 6.43 17.97
N ARG A 471 -18.16 5.85 16.78
CA ARG A 471 -19.17 4.83 16.51
C ARG A 471 -18.93 3.58 17.35
N THR A 472 -17.69 3.10 17.38
CA THR A 472 -17.23 2.00 18.23
C THR A 472 -17.57 2.22 19.69
N SER A 473 -17.25 3.40 20.22
CA SER A 473 -17.50 3.75 21.63
C SER A 473 -19.00 3.74 21.92
N ARG A 474 -19.81 4.27 21.00
CA ARG A 474 -21.28 4.22 21.08
C ARG A 474 -21.83 2.78 21.07
N GLN A 475 -21.31 1.92 20.19
CA GLN A 475 -21.70 0.50 20.15
C GLN A 475 -21.34 -0.24 21.43
N ARG A 476 -20.17 0.05 22.02
CA ARG A 476 -19.75 -0.54 23.31
C ARG A 476 -20.65 -0.11 24.45
N LEU A 477 -21.10 1.15 24.48
CA LEU A 477 -22.07 1.63 25.47
C LEU A 477 -23.41 0.89 25.35
N LEU A 478 -23.90 0.69 24.12
CA LEU A 478 -25.15 -0.04 23.87
C LEU A 478 -25.09 -1.53 24.23
N LYS A 479 -23.92 -2.17 24.19
CA LYS A 479 -23.75 -3.57 24.61
C LYS A 479 -23.63 -3.74 26.13
N ARG A 480 -23.37 -2.66 26.88
CA ARG A 480 -23.18 -2.67 28.34
C ARG A 480 -24.40 -2.23 29.14
N GLY A 481 -25.33 -1.51 28.51
CA GLY A 481 -26.67 -1.24 29.04
C GLY A 481 -27.63 -2.33 28.60
#